data_AF-A0A221MID5-F1
#
_entry.id   AF-A0A221MID5-F1
#
_cell.length_a   1.000
_cell.length_b   1.000
_cell.length_c   1.000
_cell.angle_alpha   90.00
_cell.angle_beta   90.00
_cell.angle_gamma   90.00
#
_symmetry.space_group_name_H-M   'P 1'
#
loop_
_entity.id
_entity.type
_entity.pdbx_description
1 polymer ?
#
loop_
_entity_poly.entity_id
_entity_poly.type
_entity_poly.pdbx_seq_one_letter_code
_entity_poly.pdbx_strand_id
1 'polypeptide(L)' 'MQSINTKRQEMIHLAMNKGFTNKETVKCSKELDSLLDLHMKVKTTTPLYSSSSIG' A
#
# COMPACT_ATOMS: atom_id res chain seq x y z
N MET A 1 -7.35 11.97 -8.32
CA MET A 1 -6.96 11.09 -7.19
C MET A 1 -7.86 9.84 -7.05
N GLN A 2 -8.31 9.19 -8.14
CA GLN A 2 -9.19 8.00 -8.04
C GLN A 2 -8.41 6.68 -7.96
N SER A 3 -7.19 6.63 -8.55
CA SER A 3 -6.48 5.37 -8.76
C SER A 3 -6.08 4.63 -7.47
N ILE A 4 -5.77 5.35 -6.40
CA ILE A 4 -5.37 4.75 -5.11
C ILE A 4 -6.54 4.03 -4.43
N ASN A 5 -7.74 4.64 -4.46
CA ASN A 5 -8.89 4.04 -3.79
C ASN A 5 -9.36 2.79 -4.54
N THR A 6 -9.41 2.85 -5.87
CA THR A 6 -9.71 1.69 -6.71
C THR A 6 -8.69 0.56 -6.49
N LYS A 7 -7.39 0.87 -6.49
CA LYS A 7 -6.33 -0.11 -6.26
C LYS A 7 -6.38 -0.70 -4.84
N ARG A 8 -6.79 0.09 -3.84
CA ARG A 8 -7.03 -0.39 -2.46
C ARG A 8 -8.20 -1.36 -2.39
N GLN A 9 -9.31 -1.06 -3.05
CA GLN A 9 -10.46 -1.95 -3.11
C GLN A 9 -10.12 -3.26 -3.82
N GLU A 10 -9.38 -3.22 -4.93
CA GLU A 10 -8.87 -4.39 -5.64
C GLU A 10 -7.97 -5.27 -4.74
N MET A 11 -7.06 -4.66 -3.98
CA MET A 11 -6.22 -5.38 -3.03
C MET A 11 -7.05 -6.08 -1.93
N ILE A 12 -8.06 -5.39 -1.38
CA ILE A 12 -8.97 -5.97 -0.38
C ILE A 12 -9.75 -7.14 -0.99
N HIS A 13 -10.25 -6.98 -2.22
CA HIS A 13 -10.98 -8.04 -2.92
C HIS A 13 -10.10 -9.27 -3.16
N LEU A 14 -8.86 -9.06 -3.61
CA LEU A 14 -7.87 -10.13 -3.77
C LEU A 14 -7.51 -10.79 -2.44
N ALA A 15 -7.39 -10.01 -1.36
CA ALA A 15 -7.12 -10.55 -0.04
C ALA A 15 -8.28 -11.41 0.49
N MET A 16 -9.52 -10.98 0.27
CA MET A 16 -10.71 -11.72 0.69
C MET A 16 -10.93 -12.98 -0.15
N ASN A 17 -10.59 -12.93 -1.45
CA ASN A 17 -10.82 -14.06 -2.37
C ASN A 17 -9.66 -15.07 -2.40
N LYS A 18 -8.41 -14.58 -2.35
CA LYS A 18 -7.19 -15.39 -2.50
C LYS A 18 -6.36 -15.50 -1.22
N GLY A 19 -6.63 -14.67 -0.21
CA GLY A 19 -5.85 -14.56 1.02
C GLY A 19 -4.80 -13.43 0.97
N PHE A 20 -4.45 -12.89 2.14
CA PHE A 20 -3.46 -11.82 2.30
C PHE A 20 -2.03 -12.24 1.95
N THR A 21 -1.74 -13.54 2.00
CA THR A 21 -0.43 -14.13 1.70
C THR A 21 -0.30 -14.58 0.25
N ASN A 22 -1.36 -14.44 -0.56
CA ASN A 22 -1.29 -14.78 -1.98
C ASN A 22 -0.32 -13.84 -2.69
N LYS A 23 0.52 -14.36 -3.60
CA LYS A 23 1.48 -13.57 -4.37
C LYS A 23 0.83 -12.38 -5.09
N GLU A 24 -0.39 -12.56 -5.56
CA GLU A 24 -1.18 -11.53 -6.25
C GLU A 24 -1.56 -10.39 -5.30
N THR A 25 -2.09 -10.73 -4.12
CA THR A 25 -2.45 -9.77 -3.06
C THR A 25 -1.22 -9.04 -2.53
N VAL A 26 -0.12 -9.75 -2.31
CA VAL A 26 1.16 -9.17 -1.84
C VAL A 26 1.71 -8.19 -2.88
N LYS A 27 1.70 -8.56 -4.16
CA LYS A 27 2.13 -7.68 -5.26
C LYS A 27 1.25 -6.43 -5.36
N CYS A 28 -0.07 -6.61 -5.26
CA CYS A 28 -1.01 -5.50 -5.27
C CYS A 28 -0.81 -4.56 -4.06
N SER A 29 -0.49 -5.11 -2.88
CA SER A 29 -0.17 -4.29 -1.69
C SER A 29 1.11 -3.47 -1.86
N LYS A 30 2.15 -4.03 -2.48
CA LYS A 30 3.41 -3.32 -2.75
C LYS A 30 3.23 -2.20 -3.77
N GLU A 31 2.46 -2.45 -4.82
CA GLU A 31 2.13 -1.41 -5.80
C GLU A 31 1.30 -0.29 -5.18
N LEU A 32 0.32 -0.65 -4.33
CA LEU A 32 -0.50 0.33 -3.63
C LEU A 32 0.32 1.15 -2.63
N ASP A 33 1.22 0.50 -1.88
CA ASP A 33 2.11 1.15 -0.92
C ASP A 33 3.07 2.12 -1.63
N SER A 34 3.63 1.72 -2.77
CA SER A 34 4.50 2.58 -3.59
C SER A 34 3.75 3.79 -4.18
N LEU A 35 2.52 3.56 -4.64
CA LEU A 35 1.62 4.64 -5.08
C LEU A 35 1.26 5.57 -3.92
N LEU A 36 1.02 5.03 -2.73
CA LEU A 36 0.74 5.80 -1.53
C LEU A 36 1.95 6.60 -1.09
N ASP A 37 3.15 6.03 -1.07
CA ASP A 37 4.41 6.70 -0.72
C ASP A 37 4.69 7.88 -1.67
N LEU A 38 4.50 7.70 -2.98
CA LEU A 38 4.62 8.79 -3.95
C LEU A 38 3.59 9.90 -3.67
N HIS A 39 2.36 9.53 -3.34
CA HIS A 39 1.31 10.48 -3.03
C HIS A 39 1.49 11.17 -1.67
N MET A 40 2.06 10.46 -0.68
CA MET A 40 2.40 10.96 0.65
C MET A 40 3.59 11.90 0.58
N LYS A 41 4.63 11.58 -0.19
CA LYS A 41 5.76 12.48 -0.44
C LYS A 41 5.33 13.80 -1.05
N VAL A 42 4.33 13.77 -1.92
CA VAL A 42 3.77 14.99 -2.52
C VAL A 42 2.87 15.76 -1.54
N LYS A 43 2.28 15.10 -0.53
CA LYS A 43 1.30 15.71 0.39
C LYS A 43 1.83 16.06 1.78
N THR A 44 2.89 15.41 2.26
CA THR A 44 3.35 15.54 3.65
C THR A 44 4.85 15.28 3.76
N THR A 45 5.58 16.36 4.06
CA THR A 45 6.85 16.37 4.78
C THR A 45 6.69 15.71 6.16
N THR A 46 6.54 14.38 6.23
CA THR A 46 6.70 13.60 7.47
C THR A 46 6.85 12.12 7.13
N PRO A 47 8.03 11.51 7.35
CA PRO A 47 8.25 10.09 7.09
C PRO A 47 7.57 9.26 8.19
N LEU A 48 6.48 8.57 7.85
CA LEU A 48 5.85 7.58 8.72
C LEU A 48 6.04 6.16 8.17
N TYR A 49 7.28 5.82 7.81
CA TYR A 49 7.77 4.45 7.77
C TYR A 49 9.30 4.46 7.93
N SER A 50 9.76 5.06 9.02
CA SER A 50 11.12 4.87 9.52
C SER A 50 11.12 5.16 11.02
N SER A 51 10.48 4.26 11.76
CA SER A 51 10.70 4.12 13.19
C SER A 51 10.87 2.63 13.51
N SER A 52 11.82 2.01 12.81
CA SER A 52 12.60 0.92 13.43
C SER A 52 13.77 1.59 14.14
N SER A 53 13.49 2.27 15.25
CA SER A 53 14.51 2.51 16.27
C SER A 53 14.53 1.26 17.15
N ILE A 54 15.36 0.30 16.76
CA ILE A 54 15.91 -0.69 17.70
C ILE A 54 17.37 -0.30 17.86
N GLY A 55 17.71 0.19 19.05
CA GLY A 55 19.03 0.69 19.42
C GLY A 55 18.94 1.45 20.73
#